data_AF-A0A4R2BHM2-F1
#
_entry.id   AF-A0A4R2BHM2-F1
#
_cell.length_a   1.000
_cell.length_b   1.000
_cell.length_c   1.000
_cell.angle_alpha   90.00
_cell.angle_beta   90.00
_cell.angle_gamma   90.00
#
_symmetry.space_group_name_H-M   'P 1'
#
loop_
_entity.id
_entity.type
_entity.pdbx_description
1 polymer ?
#
loop_
_entity_poly.entity_id
_entity_poly.type
_entity_poly.pdbx_seq_one_letter_code
_entity_poly.pdbx_strand_id
1 'polypeptide(L)'
;MPRQRDAAALVEPLLRFNHVPAEPWTEGEVDVLVVENQGVWLWGRTDAGEFVERANEPEAEWQSIAEDEEGFWLHHAAFEALWSMAASRSALQLDQASVSRIEDACTPLPCAEWSWPGTRHRVWHRSDALAMICQDGDGFWVLVAARTEEELSWLDPFALEWDESDSRTRCP
;
A
#
# COMPACT_ATOMS: atom_id res chain seq x y z
N MET A 1 29.62 -0.99 14.60
CA MET A 1 28.60 -1.31 13.60
C MET A 1 27.28 -1.49 14.34
N PRO A 2 26.29 -0.59 14.22
CA PRO A 2 24.97 -0.87 14.75
C PRO A 2 24.40 -2.06 13.97
N ARG A 3 23.73 -3.01 14.64
CA ARG A 3 22.99 -4.07 13.96
C ARG A 3 21.90 -3.40 13.14
N GLN A 4 22.03 -3.43 11.81
CA GLN A 4 20.92 -3.17 10.90
C GLN A 4 19.82 -4.14 11.34
N ARG A 5 18.72 -3.58 11.87
CA ARG A 5 17.56 -4.39 12.22
C ARG A 5 16.98 -4.86 10.91
N ASP A 6 16.76 -6.17 10.81
CA ASP A 6 16.05 -6.79 9.70
C ASP A 6 14.68 -6.10 9.54
N ALA A 7 14.47 -5.42 8.41
CA ALA A 7 13.28 -4.62 8.16
C ALA A 7 12.04 -5.52 8.09
N ALA A 8 12.19 -6.74 7.55
CA ALA A 8 11.14 -7.76 7.56
C ALA A 8 10.68 -8.05 8.99
N ALA A 9 11.63 -8.35 9.89
CA ALA A 9 11.33 -8.68 11.28
C ALA A 9 10.61 -7.56 12.07
N LEU A 10 10.68 -6.31 11.59
CA LEU A 10 9.93 -5.18 12.17
C LEU A 10 8.51 -5.06 11.60
N VAL A 11 8.31 -5.43 10.34
CA VAL A 11 7.06 -5.21 9.60
C VAL A 11 6.16 -6.44 9.59
N GLU A 12 6.72 -7.65 9.55
CA GLU A 12 5.94 -8.90 9.58
C GLU A 12 4.88 -8.95 10.70
N PRO A 13 5.17 -8.55 11.95
CA PRO A 13 4.15 -8.56 13.00
C PRO A 13 3.02 -7.54 12.81
N LEU A 14 3.18 -6.59 11.88
CA LEU A 14 2.19 -5.57 11.52
C LEU A 14 1.27 -6.04 10.40
N LEU A 15 1.67 -7.06 9.62
CA LEU A 15 0.88 -7.59 8.51
C LEU A 15 -0.38 -8.26 9.05
N ARG A 16 -1.54 -7.65 8.76
CA ARG A 16 -2.88 -8.14 9.15
C ARG A 16 -3.77 -8.33 7.95
N PHE A 17 -3.65 -7.44 6.97
CA PHE A 17 -4.30 -7.60 5.68
C PHE A 17 -3.49 -8.59 4.87
N ASN A 18 -2.24 -8.25 4.52
CA ASN A 18 -1.33 -9.17 3.85
C ASN A 18 -0.71 -10.16 4.85
N HIS A 19 0.00 -11.16 4.34
CA HIS A 19 0.68 -12.14 5.18
C HIS A 19 1.97 -12.64 4.54
N VAL A 20 2.91 -13.09 5.39
CA VAL A 20 4.05 -13.90 4.93
C VAL A 20 3.58 -15.35 4.74
N PRO A 21 4.03 -16.06 3.69
CA PRO A 21 3.77 -17.48 3.53
C PRO A 21 4.15 -18.29 4.79
N ALA A 22 3.27 -19.20 5.22
CA ALA A 22 3.52 -20.03 6.41
C ALA A 22 4.65 -21.05 6.20
N GLU A 23 4.89 -21.45 4.95
CA GLU A 23 6.00 -22.27 4.53
C GLU A 23 6.79 -21.51 3.45
N PRO A 24 8.12 -21.70 3.33
CA PRO A 24 8.90 -21.10 2.25
C PRO A 24 8.28 -21.42 0.90
N TRP A 25 8.01 -20.37 0.13
CA TRP A 25 7.42 -20.48 -1.20
C TRP A 25 8.35 -19.82 -2.21
N THR A 26 8.89 -20.62 -3.11
CA THR A 26 9.73 -20.17 -4.22
C THR A 26 9.06 -20.49 -5.54
N GLU A 27 9.09 -19.56 -6.48
CA GLU A 27 8.64 -19.71 -7.86
C GLU A 27 9.78 -19.39 -8.82
N GLY A 28 10.42 -20.45 -9.34
CA GLY A 28 11.61 -20.29 -10.17
C GLY A 28 12.77 -19.72 -9.36
N GLU A 29 13.17 -18.49 -9.68
CA GLU A 29 14.27 -17.74 -9.04
C GLU A 29 13.75 -16.65 -8.08
N VAL A 30 12.46 -16.67 -7.75
CA VAL A 30 11.81 -15.69 -6.86
C VAL A 30 11.34 -16.36 -5.59
N ASP A 31 11.81 -15.86 -4.46
CA ASP A 31 11.25 -16.18 -3.14
C ASP A 31 10.04 -15.25 -2.89
N VAL A 32 8.86 -15.84 -2.68
CA VAL A 32 7.64 -15.08 -2.34
C VAL A 32 7.74 -14.67 -0.87
N LEU A 33 7.70 -13.35 -0.63
CA LEU A 33 7.88 -12.76 0.70
C LEU A 33 6.55 -12.37 1.33
N VAL A 34 5.64 -11.79 0.54
CA VAL A 34 4.35 -11.32 1.03
C VAL A 34 3.26 -11.71 0.03
N VAL A 35 2.14 -12.17 0.57
CA VAL A 35 0.95 -12.58 -0.18
C VAL A 35 -0.19 -11.70 0.27
N GLU A 36 -0.93 -11.19 -0.71
CA GLU A 36 -2.14 -10.43 -0.50
C GLU A 36 -3.22 -11.29 0.22
N ASN A 37 -4.16 -10.67 0.94
CA ASN A 37 -5.10 -11.36 1.82
C ASN A 37 -6.01 -12.41 1.14
N GLN A 38 -6.43 -12.15 -0.11
CA GLN A 38 -7.22 -13.03 -0.97
C GLN A 38 -6.32 -13.92 -1.82
N GLY A 39 -5.00 -13.72 -1.73
CA GLY A 39 -4.01 -14.41 -2.52
C GLY A 39 -4.11 -14.04 -4.00
N VAL A 40 -4.55 -12.83 -4.34
CA VAL A 40 -4.62 -12.39 -5.75
C VAL A 40 -3.36 -11.67 -6.23
N TRP A 41 -2.47 -11.30 -5.31
CA TRP A 41 -1.21 -10.61 -5.61
C TRP A 41 -0.06 -11.15 -4.76
N LEU A 42 1.12 -11.20 -5.36
CA LEU A 42 2.35 -11.70 -4.73
C LEU A 42 3.45 -10.64 -4.83
N TRP A 43 4.21 -10.51 -3.75
CA TRP A 43 5.47 -9.77 -3.71
C TRP A 43 6.60 -10.72 -3.34
N GLY A 44 7.73 -10.59 -4.01
CA GLY A 44 8.86 -11.49 -3.84
C GLY A 44 10.20 -10.80 -4.03
N ARG A 45 11.26 -11.61 -3.92
CA ARG A 45 12.63 -11.18 -4.13
C ARG A 45 13.38 -12.20 -4.99
N THR A 46 14.10 -11.72 -6.00
CA THR A 46 14.93 -12.57 -6.86
C THR A 46 16.21 -13.00 -6.15
N ASP A 47 16.90 -14.01 -6.69
CA ASP A 47 18.26 -14.39 -6.26
C ASP A 47 19.28 -13.24 -6.32
N ALA A 48 19.05 -12.25 -7.20
CA ALA A 48 19.87 -11.04 -7.31
C ALA A 48 19.55 -9.99 -6.22
N GLY A 49 18.52 -10.23 -5.40
CA GLY A 49 18.06 -9.33 -4.35
C GLY A 49 17.09 -8.24 -4.83
N GLU A 50 16.59 -8.33 -6.06
CA GLU A 50 15.61 -7.38 -6.61
C GLU A 50 14.20 -7.70 -6.11
N PHE A 51 13.46 -6.67 -5.66
CA PHE A 51 12.06 -6.81 -5.28
C PHE A 51 11.15 -6.77 -6.50
N VAL A 52 10.22 -7.73 -6.53
CA VAL A 52 9.33 -7.98 -7.67
C VAL A 52 7.90 -8.20 -7.20
N GLU A 53 6.94 -7.92 -8.08
CA GLU A 53 5.52 -8.17 -7.85
C GLU A 53 4.85 -8.83 -9.05
N ARG A 54 3.74 -9.54 -8.82
CA ARG A 54 2.85 -10.04 -9.88
C ARG A 54 1.45 -10.36 -9.35
N ALA A 55 0.48 -10.41 -10.27
CA ALA A 55 -0.78 -11.09 -10.01
C ALA A 55 -0.55 -12.58 -9.73
N ASN A 56 -1.28 -13.15 -8.78
CA ASN A 56 -1.24 -14.58 -8.49
C ASN A 56 -2.12 -15.37 -9.48
N GLU A 57 -1.80 -15.24 -10.76
CA GLU A 57 -2.46 -15.95 -11.85
C GLU A 57 -1.45 -16.83 -12.59
N PRO A 58 -1.90 -17.92 -13.24
CA PRO A 58 -1.05 -18.66 -14.15
C PRO A 58 -0.47 -17.72 -15.22
N GLU A 59 0.82 -17.90 -15.54
CA GLU A 59 1.53 -17.16 -16.60
C GLU A 59 1.75 -15.66 -16.36
N ALA A 60 1.29 -15.09 -15.25
CA ALA A 60 1.61 -13.71 -14.90
C ALA A 60 3.13 -13.53 -14.69
N GLU A 61 3.71 -12.53 -15.35
CA GLU A 61 5.14 -12.25 -15.26
C GLU A 61 5.48 -11.43 -14.02
N TRP A 62 6.61 -11.75 -13.39
CA TRP A 62 7.20 -10.93 -12.33
C TRP A 62 7.68 -9.60 -12.90
N GLN A 63 7.31 -8.50 -12.24
CA GLN A 63 7.70 -7.15 -12.62
C GLN A 63 8.54 -6.53 -11.51
N SER A 64 9.57 -5.78 -11.88
CA SER A 64 10.41 -5.06 -10.92
C SER A 64 9.66 -3.91 -10.26
N ILE A 65 9.79 -3.81 -8.94
CA ILE A 65 9.27 -2.69 -8.14
C ILE A 65 10.26 -1.51 -8.15
N ALA A 66 11.52 -1.73 -8.56
CA ALA A 66 12.59 -0.74 -8.57
C ALA A 66 12.78 -0.02 -7.21
N GLU A 67 12.72 -0.79 -6.12
CA GLU A 67 12.76 -0.33 -4.74
C GLU A 67 13.82 -1.08 -3.93
N ASP A 68 14.35 -0.45 -2.89
CA ASP A 68 15.27 -1.12 -1.94
C ASP A 68 14.50 -1.79 -0.79
N GLU A 69 15.23 -2.50 0.08
CA GLU A 69 14.61 -3.24 1.18
C GLU A 69 13.88 -2.32 2.18
N GLU A 70 14.41 -1.12 2.44
CA GLU A 70 13.77 -0.18 3.36
C GLU A 70 12.46 0.36 2.77
N GLY A 71 12.45 0.73 1.49
CA GLY A 71 11.25 1.15 0.77
C GLY A 71 10.19 0.06 0.72
N PHE A 72 10.58 -1.17 0.35
CA PHE A 72 9.68 -2.32 0.21
C PHE A 72 8.91 -2.59 1.51
N TRP A 73 9.63 -2.69 2.63
CA TRP A 73 9.01 -2.95 3.93
C TRP A 73 8.28 -1.72 4.49
N LEU A 74 8.76 -0.51 4.21
CA LEU A 74 8.03 0.72 4.57
C LEU A 74 6.68 0.79 3.87
N HIS A 75 6.62 0.44 2.58
CA HIS A 75 5.38 0.46 1.81
C HIS A 75 4.37 -0.55 2.38
N HIS A 76 4.79 -1.78 2.67
CA HIS A 76 3.95 -2.75 3.37
C HIS A 76 3.47 -2.23 4.74
N ALA A 77 4.36 -1.67 5.56
CA ALA A 77 3.98 -1.13 6.86
C ALA A 77 2.96 0.02 6.73
N ALA A 78 3.14 0.91 5.75
CA ALA A 78 2.23 2.02 5.51
C ALA A 78 0.86 1.55 4.98
N PHE A 79 0.86 0.53 4.11
CA PHE A 79 -0.36 -0.11 3.63
C PHE A 79 -1.17 -0.74 4.77
N GLU A 80 -0.52 -1.49 5.66
CA GLU A 80 -1.18 -2.08 6.84
C GLU A 80 -1.66 -1.02 7.83
N ALA A 81 -0.93 0.09 7.96
CA ALA A 81 -1.32 1.20 8.80
C ALA A 81 -2.62 1.87 8.30
N LEU A 82 -2.78 2.04 6.98
CA LEU A 82 -4.00 2.61 6.39
C LEU A 82 -5.27 1.82 6.76
N TRP A 83 -5.17 0.50 6.90
CA TRP A 83 -6.31 -0.36 7.25
C TRP A 83 -6.52 -0.57 8.75
N SER A 84 -5.51 -0.29 9.57
CA SER A 84 -5.56 -0.52 11.02
C SER A 84 -5.77 0.75 11.86
N MET A 85 -5.67 1.91 11.24
CA MET A 85 -5.92 3.21 11.87
C MET A 85 -7.40 3.42 12.23
N ALA A 86 -7.65 4.14 13.32
CA ALA A 86 -8.98 4.24 13.92
C ALA A 86 -9.94 5.15 13.14
N ALA A 87 -9.42 6.11 12.38
CA ALA A 87 -10.19 6.97 11.50
C ALA A 87 -9.73 6.75 10.06
N SER A 88 -10.66 6.56 9.14
CA SER A 88 -10.36 6.47 7.72
C SER A 88 -11.49 7.04 6.86
N ARG A 89 -11.12 7.55 5.69
CA ARG A 89 -12.05 8.03 4.66
C ARG A 89 -11.61 7.48 3.32
N SER A 90 -12.56 6.96 2.56
CA SER A 90 -12.30 6.43 1.21
C SER A 90 -13.18 7.16 0.19
N ALA A 91 -12.65 7.42 -0.98
CA ALA A 91 -13.39 8.05 -2.08
C ALA A 91 -13.03 7.36 -3.40
N LEU A 92 -14.05 7.06 -4.20
CA LEU A 92 -13.92 6.31 -5.45
C LEU A 92 -14.20 7.21 -6.65
N GLN A 93 -13.72 6.78 -7.82
CA GLN A 93 -14.02 7.43 -9.10
C GLN A 93 -13.65 8.92 -9.13
N LEU A 94 -12.59 9.30 -8.40
CA LEU A 94 -12.06 10.65 -8.41
C LEU A 94 -11.41 10.94 -9.77
N ASP A 95 -11.51 12.18 -10.22
CA ASP A 95 -10.76 12.67 -11.38
C ASP A 95 -9.34 13.09 -10.98
N GLN A 96 -8.48 13.27 -12.00
CA GLN A 96 -7.10 13.71 -11.80
C GLN A 96 -7.02 15.04 -11.04
N ALA A 97 -7.94 15.98 -11.29
CA ALA A 97 -7.93 17.28 -10.62
C ALA A 97 -8.21 17.16 -9.11
N SER A 98 -9.05 16.22 -8.70
CA SER A 98 -9.33 15.93 -7.30
C SER A 98 -8.17 15.26 -6.62
N VAL A 99 -7.54 14.28 -7.27
CA VAL A 99 -6.34 13.61 -6.75
C VAL A 99 -5.17 14.56 -6.62
N SER A 100 -4.91 15.41 -7.61
CA SER A 100 -3.80 16.36 -7.55
C SER A 100 -3.93 17.37 -6.40
N ARG A 101 -5.15 17.73 -5.99
CA ARG A 101 -5.36 18.54 -4.77
C ARG A 101 -4.94 17.80 -3.49
N ILE A 102 -5.11 16.48 -3.43
CA ILE A 102 -4.69 15.64 -2.31
C ILE A 102 -3.16 15.47 -2.35
N GLU A 103 -2.59 15.20 -3.53
CA GLU A 103 -1.14 15.09 -3.72
C GLU A 103 -0.41 16.38 -3.31
N ASP A 104 -0.89 17.55 -3.76
CA ASP A 104 -0.33 18.87 -3.41
C ASP A 104 -0.38 19.16 -1.90
N ALA A 105 -1.31 18.52 -1.20
CA ALA A 105 -1.52 18.66 0.24
C ALA A 105 -0.65 17.71 1.08
N CYS A 106 0.04 16.76 0.45
CA CYS A 106 0.79 15.70 1.10
C CYS A 106 2.24 15.65 0.63
N THR A 107 3.05 14.82 1.28
CA THR A 107 4.40 14.47 0.83
C THR A 107 4.42 12.98 0.50
N PRO A 108 4.98 12.55 -0.64
CA PRO A 108 5.01 11.14 -0.98
C PRO A 108 5.95 10.42 -0.02
N LEU A 109 5.60 9.19 0.39
CA LEU A 109 6.57 8.33 1.04
C LEU A 109 7.74 8.03 0.07
N PRO A 110 8.95 7.76 0.58
CA PRO A 110 10.11 7.41 -0.24
C PRO A 110 10.01 5.97 -0.74
N CYS A 111 8.85 5.58 -1.24
CA CYS A 111 8.56 4.27 -1.82
C CYS A 111 8.17 4.38 -3.29
N ALA A 112 8.32 3.28 -4.02
CA ALA A 112 7.98 3.18 -5.43
C ALA A 112 6.45 3.16 -5.68
N GLU A 113 6.04 3.24 -6.93
CA GLU A 113 4.66 2.96 -7.33
C GLU A 113 4.48 1.43 -7.44
N TRP A 114 3.39 0.90 -6.88
CA TRP A 114 3.02 -0.51 -7.01
C TRP A 114 1.84 -0.67 -7.98
N SER A 115 1.61 -1.91 -8.42
CA SER A 115 0.56 -2.25 -9.39
C SER A 115 -0.71 -2.82 -8.76
N TRP A 116 -0.72 -2.98 -7.43
CA TRP A 116 -1.85 -3.47 -6.63
C TRP A 116 -2.02 -2.61 -5.37
N PRO A 117 -3.25 -2.28 -4.89
CA PRO A 117 -4.58 -2.75 -5.31
C PRO A 117 -5.20 -2.06 -6.54
N GLY A 118 -4.45 -1.18 -7.18
CA GLY A 118 -4.75 -0.60 -8.48
C GLY A 118 -3.43 -0.16 -9.13
N THR A 119 -3.49 0.27 -10.38
CA THR A 119 -2.28 0.75 -11.06
C THR A 119 -1.78 2.04 -10.41
N ARG A 120 -0.46 2.29 -10.45
CA ARG A 120 0.16 3.52 -9.92
C ARG A 120 -0.18 3.77 -8.45
N HIS A 121 -0.28 2.69 -7.68
CA HIS A 121 -0.51 2.74 -6.25
C HIS A 121 0.67 3.44 -5.58
N ARG A 122 0.41 4.59 -4.94
CA ARG A 122 1.41 5.33 -4.17
C ARG A 122 0.87 5.76 -2.82
N VAL A 123 1.75 5.73 -1.83
CA VAL A 123 1.45 6.17 -0.47
C VAL A 123 2.09 7.54 -0.19
N TRP A 124 1.31 8.38 0.45
CA TRP A 124 1.63 9.74 0.84
C TRP A 124 1.40 9.92 2.33
N HIS A 125 2.01 10.93 2.92
CA HIS A 125 1.80 11.29 4.31
C HIS A 125 1.57 12.80 4.46
N ARG A 126 0.82 13.15 5.51
CA ARG A 126 0.65 14.53 5.96
C ARG A 126 0.51 14.51 7.48
N SER A 127 1.48 15.09 8.18
CA SER A 127 1.57 14.99 9.64
C SER A 127 1.51 13.50 10.06
N ASP A 128 0.54 13.11 10.89
CA ASP A 128 0.33 11.75 11.37
C ASP A 128 -0.71 10.96 10.54
N ALA A 129 -1.18 11.50 9.42
CA ALA A 129 -2.09 10.84 8.49
C ALA A 129 -1.34 10.23 7.29
N LEU A 130 -1.87 9.12 6.78
CA LEU A 130 -1.44 8.47 5.55
C LEU A 130 -2.54 8.58 4.49
N ALA A 131 -2.14 8.71 3.23
CA ALA A 131 -3.04 8.65 2.09
C ALA A 131 -2.49 7.66 1.05
N MET A 132 -3.34 6.75 0.60
CA MET A 132 -3.08 5.87 -0.53
C MET A 132 -3.91 6.35 -1.71
N ILE A 133 -3.26 6.44 -2.87
CA ILE A 133 -3.88 6.86 -4.12
C ILE A 133 -3.56 5.78 -5.15
N CYS A 134 -4.61 5.25 -5.78
CA CYS A 134 -4.53 4.23 -6.80
C CYS A 134 -5.30 4.68 -8.04
N GLN A 135 -4.75 4.45 -9.22
CA GLN A 135 -5.49 4.57 -10.47
C GLN A 135 -6.25 3.26 -10.73
N ASP A 136 -7.56 3.38 -10.99
CA ASP A 136 -8.46 2.26 -11.28
C ASP A 136 -9.35 2.61 -12.48
N GLY A 137 -9.06 1.99 -13.63
CA GLY A 137 -9.67 2.34 -14.91
C GLY A 137 -9.39 3.79 -15.32
N ASP A 138 -10.47 4.52 -15.62
CA ASP A 138 -10.42 5.93 -16.03
C ASP A 138 -10.40 6.92 -14.84
N GLY A 139 -10.47 6.41 -13.60
CA GLY A 139 -10.55 7.21 -12.40
C GLY A 139 -9.51 6.82 -11.36
N PHE A 140 -9.66 7.42 -10.18
CA PHE A 140 -8.82 7.15 -9.04
C PHE A 140 -9.64 6.74 -7.83
N TRP A 141 -9.03 5.90 -7.01
CA TRP A 141 -9.48 5.58 -5.68
C TRP A 141 -8.47 6.12 -4.67
N VAL A 142 -8.98 6.74 -3.61
CA VAL A 142 -8.18 7.25 -2.51
C VAL A 142 -8.68 6.67 -1.20
N LEU A 143 -7.73 6.32 -0.33
CA LEU A 143 -7.95 6.00 1.07
C LEU A 143 -7.06 6.91 1.91
N VAL A 144 -7.62 7.62 2.88
CA VAL A 144 -6.85 8.40 3.85
C VAL A 144 -7.17 7.89 5.24
N ALA A 145 -6.15 7.67 6.06
CA ALA A 145 -6.31 7.17 7.42
C ALA A 145 -5.44 7.93 8.41
N ALA A 146 -5.93 8.04 9.65
CA ALA A 146 -5.25 8.69 10.76
C ALA A 146 -5.66 8.07 12.10
N ARG A 147 -5.01 8.47 13.19
CA ARG A 147 -5.35 7.96 14.54
C ARG A 147 -6.68 8.52 15.04
N THR A 148 -7.09 9.68 14.55
CA THR A 148 -8.30 10.39 14.98
C THR A 148 -8.99 11.08 13.79
N GLU A 149 -10.29 11.33 13.91
CA GLU A 149 -11.07 12.08 12.89
C GLU A 149 -10.59 13.53 12.74
N GLU A 150 -10.10 14.16 13.80
CA GLU A 150 -9.60 15.54 13.76
C GLU A 150 -8.42 15.69 12.80
N GLU A 151 -7.55 14.67 12.75
CA GLU A 151 -6.40 14.61 11.82
C GLU A 151 -6.83 14.46 10.36
N LEU A 152 -8.10 14.15 10.07
CA LEU A 152 -8.66 14.07 8.72
C LEU A 152 -9.41 15.35 8.29
N SER A 153 -9.57 16.34 9.18
CA SER A 153 -10.32 17.58 8.91
C SER A 153 -9.74 18.42 7.76
N TRP A 154 -8.47 18.25 7.41
CA TRP A 154 -7.84 18.93 6.27
C TRP A 154 -8.43 18.52 4.92
N LEU A 155 -9.18 17.41 4.87
CA LEU A 155 -9.90 16.94 3.69
C LEU A 155 -11.22 17.66 3.45
N ASP A 156 -11.81 18.27 4.49
CA ASP A 156 -13.13 18.89 4.42
C ASP A 156 -13.25 19.96 3.31
N PRO A 157 -12.24 20.82 3.06
CA PRO A 157 -12.29 21.80 1.98
C PRO A 157 -12.32 21.20 0.57
N PHE A 158 -12.00 19.92 0.39
CA PHE A 158 -12.01 19.30 -0.93
C PHE A 158 -13.41 18.91 -1.42
N ALA A 159 -14.39 18.85 -0.50
CA ALA A 159 -15.79 18.54 -0.78
C ALA A 159 -15.98 17.27 -1.63
N LEU A 160 -15.22 16.21 -1.31
CA LEU A 160 -15.30 14.92 -1.97
C LEU A 160 -16.48 14.11 -1.43
N GLU A 161 -17.07 13.27 -2.28
CA GLU A 161 -18.06 12.28 -1.85
C GLU A 161 -17.31 11.08 -1.23
N TRP A 162 -17.30 11.03 0.10
CA TRP A 162 -16.69 9.93 0.84
C TRP A 162 -17.62 8.72 0.87
N ASP A 163 -17.08 7.54 0.55
CA ASP A 163 -17.78 6.27 0.67
C ASP A 163 -17.75 5.80 2.14
N GLU A 164 -18.78 6.20 2.90
CA GLU A 164 -19.01 5.75 4.28
C GLU A 164 -19.35 4.25 4.38
N SER A 165 -19.61 3.60 3.23
CA SER A 165 -20.00 2.20 3.12
C SER A 165 -18.91 1.29 2.58
N ASP A 166 -17.71 1.81 2.28
CA ASP A 166 -16.62 1.03 1.70
C ASP A 166 -16.23 -0.10 2.65
N SER A 167 -16.70 -1.31 2.32
CA SER A 167 -16.46 -2.51 3.12
C SER A 167 -14.99 -2.88 3.22
N ARG A 168 -14.12 -2.34 2.35
CA ARG A 168 -12.67 -2.56 2.42
C ARG A 168 -12.03 -1.87 3.63
N THR A 169 -12.64 -0.77 4.13
CA THR A 169 -12.15 -0.02 5.31
C THR A 169 -12.52 -0.67 6.63
N ARG A 170 -13.37 -1.70 6.62
CA ARG A 170 -13.78 -2.43 7.82
C ARG A 170 -12.92 -3.67 7.97
N CYS A 171 -11.80 -3.55 8.67
CA CYS A 171 -11.10 -4.73 9.17
C CYS A 171 -12.07 -5.50 10.10
N PRO A 172 -12.23 -6.83 9.96
CA PRO A 172 -13.01 -7.63 10.91
C PRO A 172 -12.39 -7.64 12.32
#